data_AF-A0A654B6N2-F1
#
_entry.id   AF-A0A654B6N2-F1
#
_cell.length_a   1.000
_cell.length_b   1.000
_cell.length_c   1.000
_cell.angle_alpha   90.00
_cell.angle_beta   90.00
_cell.angle_gamma   90.00
#
_symmetry.space_group_name_H-M   'P 1'
#
loop_
_entity.id
_entity.type
_entity.pdbx_description
1 polymer ?
#
loop_
_entity_poly.entity_id
_entity_poly.type
_entity_poly.pdbx_seq_one_letter_code
_entity_poly.pdbx_strand_id
1 'polypeptide(L)'
;MDILNKYVCFHDWQINSLSCREGSRLVLGLSFDAKRAELAFVGTSRCVVEHFAILNIVYEIEVLPAEGAEYQSALTLLAKSDQFGKTRGSLIARVYAAAGAEMTVECESLEVTDMTATHQLRN
;
A
#
# COMPACT_ATOMS: atom_id res chain seq x y z
N MET A 1 -12.56 1.67 -5.25
CA MET A 1 -12.60 0.22 -5.58
C MET A 1 -12.14 -0.05 -7.01
N ASP A 2 -12.60 0.72 -8.00
CA ASP A 2 -12.37 0.41 -9.42
C ASP A 2 -10.90 0.38 -9.89
N ILE A 3 -9.99 1.03 -9.16
CA ILE A 3 -8.57 1.08 -9.52
C ILE A 3 -7.79 -0.19 -9.14
N LEU A 4 -8.08 -0.84 -8.01
CA LEU A 4 -7.38 -2.05 -7.56
C LEU A 4 -7.82 -3.29 -8.37
N ASN A 5 -9.11 -3.35 -8.73
CA ASN A 5 -9.66 -4.44 -9.53
C ASN A 5 -8.98 -4.57 -10.91
N LYS A 6 -8.50 -3.46 -11.49
CA LYS A 6 -7.73 -3.47 -12.75
C LYS A 6 -6.43 -4.27 -12.65
N TYR A 7 -5.90 -4.42 -11.44
CA TYR A 7 -4.67 -5.15 -11.15
C TYR A 7 -4.93 -6.46 -10.40
N VAL A 8 -6.18 -6.92 -10.34
CA VAL A 8 -6.59 -8.11 -9.57
C VAL A 8 -6.12 -7.98 -8.11
N CYS A 9 -6.30 -6.79 -7.54
CA CYS A 9 -5.85 -6.44 -6.18
C CYS A 9 -4.36 -6.72 -5.93
N PHE A 10 -3.54 -6.71 -7.00
CA PHE A 10 -2.12 -7.01 -6.98
C PHE A 10 -1.76 -8.42 -6.48
N HIS A 11 -2.68 -9.38 -6.59
CA HIS A 11 -2.40 -10.79 -6.25
C HIS A 11 -1.14 -11.30 -6.97
N ASP A 12 -0.23 -11.94 -6.23
CA ASP A 12 1.09 -12.42 -6.67
C ASP A 12 2.13 -11.34 -7.05
N TRP A 13 1.80 -10.05 -6.93
CA TRP A 13 2.80 -9.01 -7.16
C TRP A 13 3.81 -8.97 -6.00
N GLN A 14 5.07 -8.74 -6.35
CA GLN A 14 6.15 -8.56 -5.38
C GLN A 14 6.23 -7.10 -4.94
N ILE A 15 6.34 -6.88 -3.63
CA ILE A 15 6.71 -5.59 -3.05
C ILE A 15 8.22 -5.42 -3.20
N ASN A 16 8.64 -4.46 -4.02
CA ASN A 16 10.05 -4.20 -4.29
C ASN A 16 10.56 -2.92 -3.62
N SER A 17 9.67 -2.00 -3.23
CA SER A 17 10.05 -0.80 -2.49
C SER A 17 8.90 -0.26 -1.66
N LEU A 18 9.26 0.41 -0.56
CA LEU A 18 8.38 1.23 0.26
C LEU A 18 9.07 2.57 0.48
N SER A 19 8.41 3.67 0.13
CA SER A 19 9.00 5.01 0.22
C SER A 19 7.99 6.05 0.66
N CYS A 20 8.45 7.09 1.34
CA CYS A 20 7.65 8.27 1.63
C CYS A 20 8.05 9.40 0.67
N ARG A 21 7.07 10.07 0.06
CA ARG A 21 7.25 11.23 -0.80
C ARG A 21 6.59 12.46 -0.18
N GLU A 22 6.88 13.63 -0.76
CA GLU A 22 6.26 14.89 -0.35
C GLU A 22 4.73 14.81 -0.35
N GLY A 23 4.10 15.63 0.51
CA GLY A 23 2.64 15.67 0.63
C GLY A 23 2.01 14.46 1.32
N SER A 24 2.72 13.84 2.27
CA SER A 24 2.23 12.68 3.04
C SER A 24 1.87 11.49 2.14
N ARG A 25 2.74 11.15 1.19
CA ARG A 25 2.48 10.06 0.25
C ARG A 25 3.33 8.87 0.59
N LEU A 26 2.72 7.80 1.08
CA LEU A 26 3.38 6.50 1.17
C LEU A 26 3.24 5.79 -0.16
N VAL A 27 4.33 5.31 -0.74
CA VAL A 27 4.34 4.69 -2.07
C VAL A 27 4.95 3.30 -1.99
N LEU A 28 4.17 2.33 -2.47
CA LEU A 28 4.55 0.93 -2.63
C LEU A 28 4.94 0.69 -4.08
N GLY A 29 6.18 0.27 -4.32
CA GLY A 29 6.61 -0.22 -5.62
C GLY A 29 6.29 -1.70 -5.75
N LEU A 30 5.58 -2.05 -6.82
CA LEU A 30 5.06 -3.38 -7.08
C LEU A 30 5.56 -3.91 -8.42
N SER A 31 5.76 -5.22 -8.51
CA SER A 31 6.14 -5.88 -9.75
C SER A 31 5.57 -7.27 -9.95
N PHE A 32 5.17 -7.58 -11.19
CA PHE A 32 4.75 -8.91 -11.60
C PHE A 32 5.33 -9.19 -12.99
N ASP A 33 6.24 -10.15 -13.09
CA ASP A 33 7.09 -10.38 -14.27
C ASP A 33 7.75 -9.08 -14.78
N ALA A 34 7.47 -8.69 -16.04
CA ALA A 34 7.96 -7.46 -16.66
C ALA A 34 7.12 -6.22 -16.31
N LYS A 35 5.99 -6.38 -15.63
CA LYS A 35 5.11 -5.27 -15.25
C LYS A 35 5.58 -4.62 -13.96
N ARG A 36 5.49 -3.30 -13.91
CA ARG A 36 5.84 -2.47 -12.75
C ARG A 36 4.73 -1.46 -12.53
N ALA A 37 4.38 -1.25 -11.26
CA ALA A 37 3.40 -0.25 -10.87
C ALA A 37 3.81 0.37 -9.53
N GLU A 38 3.34 1.58 -9.29
CA GLU A 38 3.39 2.22 -7.98
C GLU A 38 1.96 2.37 -7.45
N LEU A 39 1.74 1.92 -6.23
CA LEU A 39 0.53 2.23 -5.47
C LEU A 39 0.87 3.30 -4.45
N ALA A 40 0.30 4.49 -4.61
CA ALA A 40 0.42 5.59 -3.67
C ALA A 40 -0.81 5.66 -2.76
N PHE A 41 -0.55 5.64 -1.45
CA PHE A 41 -1.48 6.01 -0.40
C PHE A 41 -1.33 7.52 -0.18
N VAL A 42 -2.30 8.30 -0.64
CA VAL A 42 -2.22 9.76 -0.67
C VAL A 42 -2.81 10.33 0.60
N GLY A 43 -2.13 11.29 1.22
CA GLY A 43 -2.58 11.85 2.49
C GLY A 43 -2.46 10.84 3.63
N THR A 44 -1.44 9.98 3.61
CA THR A 44 -1.15 9.03 4.68
C THR A 44 -0.95 9.76 6.01
N SER A 45 -1.80 9.46 6.97
CA SER A 45 -1.71 9.96 8.35
C SER A 45 -1.04 8.94 9.27
N ARG A 46 -1.22 7.65 9.02
CA ARG A 46 -0.63 6.55 9.81
C ARG A 46 -0.30 5.36 8.94
N CYS A 47 0.75 4.62 9.31
CA CYS A 47 1.13 3.39 8.65
C CYS A 47 1.79 2.45 9.66
N VAL A 48 1.44 1.18 9.58
CA VAL A 48 2.13 0.08 10.26
C VAL A 48 2.53 -0.95 9.23
N VAL A 49 3.78 -1.42 9.32
CA VAL A 49 4.32 -2.54 8.53
C VAL A 49 4.71 -3.64 9.49
N GLU A 50 4.21 -4.85 9.25
CA GLU A 50 4.52 -6.04 10.03
C GLU A 50 5.15 -7.10 9.12
N HIS A 51 5.93 -8.02 9.72
CA HIS A 51 6.43 -9.23 9.06
C HIS A 51 7.31 -9.04 7.81
N PHE A 52 7.90 -7.85 7.61
CA PHE A 52 8.78 -7.58 6.46
C PHE A 52 9.92 -8.61 6.35
N ALA A 53 9.95 -9.34 5.25
CA ALA A 53 10.89 -10.44 5.02
C ALA A 53 11.59 -10.29 3.66
N ILE A 54 12.43 -11.27 3.28
CA ILE A 54 13.10 -11.26 1.98
C ILE A 54 12.09 -11.46 0.83
N LEU A 55 11.10 -12.33 1.03
CA LEU A 55 10.00 -12.54 0.10
C LEU A 55 8.82 -11.68 0.56
N ASN A 56 8.41 -10.72 -0.26
CA ASN A 56 7.23 -9.90 0.00
C ASN A 56 6.28 -10.02 -1.19
N ILE A 57 5.33 -10.95 -1.11
CA ILE A 57 4.36 -11.26 -2.16
C ILE A 57 2.97 -10.88 -1.65
N VAL A 58 2.27 -10.06 -2.41
CA VAL A 58 0.91 -9.63 -2.09
C VAL A 58 -0.06 -10.78 -2.32
N TYR A 59 -0.86 -11.09 -1.31
CA TYR A 59 -2.08 -11.89 -1.46
C TYR A 59 -3.21 -10.99 -1.95
N GLU A 60 -3.44 -9.85 -1.28
CA GLU A 60 -4.51 -8.93 -1.65
C GLU A 60 -4.21 -7.53 -1.13
N ILE A 61 -4.59 -6.50 -1.89
CA ILE A 61 -4.71 -5.13 -1.40
C ILE A 61 -6.17 -4.73 -1.46
N GLU A 62 -6.71 -4.29 -0.34
CA GLU A 62 -8.09 -3.83 -0.24
C GLU A 62 -8.23 -2.54 0.59
N VAL A 63 -9.36 -1.86 0.39
CA VAL A 63 -9.81 -0.78 1.26
C VAL A 63 -10.89 -1.35 2.16
N LEU A 64 -10.66 -1.28 3.48
CA LEU A 64 -11.58 -1.82 4.45
C LEU A 64 -12.86 -0.97 4.50
N PRO A 65 -14.05 -1.58 4.53
CA PRO A 65 -15.28 -0.86 4.83
C PRO A 65 -15.17 -0.24 6.23
N ALA A 66 -15.77 0.94 6.45
CA ALA A 66 -15.69 1.69 7.70
C ALA A 66 -16.49 1.06 8.87
N GLU A 67 -16.70 -0.25 8.83
CA GLU A 67 -17.53 -1.02 9.74
C GLU A 67 -16.95 -2.44 9.89
N GLY A 68 -17.36 -3.16 10.93
CA GLY A 68 -16.96 -4.56 11.13
C GLY A 68 -15.63 -4.75 11.87
N ALA A 69 -15.32 -6.01 12.13
CA ALA A 69 -14.21 -6.40 13.01
C ALA A 69 -12.83 -6.09 12.42
N GLU A 70 -12.66 -6.24 11.11
CA GLU A 70 -11.38 -6.00 10.43
C GLU A 70 -10.99 -4.52 10.47
N TYR A 71 -11.96 -3.61 10.26
CA TYR A 71 -11.73 -2.18 10.38
C TYR A 71 -11.32 -1.78 11.81
N GLN A 72 -11.99 -2.33 12.83
CA GLN A 72 -11.63 -2.07 14.23
C GLN A 72 -10.25 -2.63 14.61
N SER A 73 -9.91 -3.81 14.08
CA SER A 73 -8.59 -4.41 14.23
C SER A 73 -7.51 -3.52 13.60
N ALA A 74 -7.75 -3.02 12.38
CA ALA A 74 -6.86 -2.12 11.68
C ALA A 74 -6.67 -0.79 12.42
N LEU A 75 -7.74 -0.20 12.98
CA LEU A 75 -7.64 0.99 13.84
C LEU A 75 -6.78 0.73 15.08
N THR A 76 -6.96 -0.41 15.72
CA THR A 76 -6.17 -0.81 16.90
C THR A 76 -4.70 -0.97 16.55
N LEU A 77 -4.39 -1.52 15.38
CA LEU A 77 -3.03 -1.66 14.89
C LEU A 77 -2.40 -0.29 14.60
N LEU A 78 -3.09 0.57 13.85
CA LEU A 78 -2.66 1.93 13.53
C LEU A 78 -2.47 2.81 14.78
N ALA A 79 -3.18 2.53 15.86
CA ALA A 79 -3.01 3.20 17.14
C ALA A 79 -1.59 3.03 17.73
N LYS A 80 -0.84 2.00 17.30
CA LYS A 80 0.55 1.76 17.70
C LYS A 80 1.57 2.63 16.95
N SER A 81 1.16 3.30 15.87
CA SER A 81 2.02 4.20 15.09
C SER A 81 1.75 5.66 15.44
N ASP A 82 2.78 6.49 15.27
CA ASP A 82 2.65 7.93 15.37
C ASP A 82 1.75 8.47 14.25
N GLN A 83 0.94 9.48 14.60
CA GLN A 83 0.14 10.19 13.64
C GLN A 83 0.94 11.30 12.99
N PHE A 84 1.02 11.28 11.66
CA PHE A 84 1.49 12.38 10.86
C PHE A 84 0.34 13.32 10.51
N GLY A 85 0.50 14.61 10.83
CA GLY A 85 -0.53 15.62 10.60
C GLY A 85 -1.64 15.65 11.66
N LYS A 86 -2.57 16.61 11.52
CA LYS A 86 -3.66 16.83 12.50
C LYS A 86 -4.96 16.10 12.16
N THR A 87 -5.12 15.67 10.91
CA THR A 87 -6.32 15.00 10.42
C THR A 87 -6.04 13.50 10.27
N ARG A 88 -7.08 12.69 10.48
CA ARG A 88 -7.08 11.28 10.11
C ARG A 88 -7.47 11.15 8.65
N GLY A 89 -6.86 10.20 7.96
CA GLY A 89 -7.30 9.79 6.64
C GLY A 89 -8.75 9.29 6.64
N SER A 90 -9.47 9.52 5.54
CA SER A 90 -10.85 9.06 5.37
C SER A 90 -11.00 7.55 5.11
N LEU A 91 -9.91 6.85 4.80
CA LEU A 91 -9.93 5.41 4.52
C LEU A 91 -8.75 4.64 5.13
N ILE A 92 -8.97 3.35 5.34
CA ILE A 92 -7.95 2.40 5.77
C ILE A 92 -7.76 1.37 4.67
N ALA A 93 -6.55 1.30 4.14
CA ALA A 93 -6.15 0.29 3.17
C ALA A 93 -5.25 -0.75 3.84
N ARG A 94 -5.40 -2.01 3.44
CA ARG A 94 -4.63 -3.13 3.96
C ARG A 94 -3.97 -3.89 2.82
N VAL A 95 -2.70 -4.21 3.02
CA VAL A 95 -1.90 -5.08 2.17
C VAL A 95 -1.73 -6.39 2.92
N TYR A 96 -2.38 -7.44 2.44
CA TYR A 96 -2.21 -8.80 2.92
C TYR A 96 -1.12 -9.47 2.11
N ALA A 97 -0.26 -10.18 2.82
CA ALA A 97 0.86 -10.87 2.22
C ALA A 97 0.57 -12.37 2.09
N ALA A 98 0.85 -12.93 0.92
CA ALA A 98 1.05 -14.38 0.78
C ALA A 98 2.39 -14.78 1.45
N ALA A 99 3.37 -13.88 1.44
CA ALA A 99 4.62 -14.00 2.16
C ALA A 99 5.19 -12.62 2.50
N GLY A 100 5.71 -12.46 3.72
CA GLY A 100 6.43 -11.26 4.14
C GLY A 100 5.54 -10.12 4.60
N ALA A 101 5.75 -8.93 4.03
CA ALA A 101 5.25 -7.67 4.55
C ALA A 101 3.73 -7.50 4.46
N GLU A 102 3.09 -7.41 5.63
CA GLU A 102 1.73 -6.92 5.76
C GLU A 102 1.73 -5.44 6.11
N MET A 103 0.76 -4.68 5.59
CA MET A 103 0.69 -3.26 5.84
C MET A 103 -0.73 -2.81 6.14
N THR A 104 -0.87 -1.91 7.10
CA THR A 104 -2.13 -1.19 7.33
C THR A 104 -1.84 0.30 7.25
N VAL A 105 -2.60 1.00 6.41
CA VAL A 105 -2.37 2.41 6.08
C VAL A 105 -3.65 3.21 6.21
N GLU A 106 -3.62 4.26 7.04
CA GLU A 106 -4.67 5.29 7.11
C GLU A 106 -4.30 6.41 6.13
N CYS A 107 -5.16 6.70 5.15
CA CYS A 107 -4.91 7.70 4.10
C CYS A 107 -6.22 8.29 3.55
N GLU A 108 -6.15 9.21 2.61
CA GLU A 108 -7.32 9.87 2.01
C GLU A 108 -7.75 9.24 0.69
N SER A 109 -6.80 8.79 -0.11
CA SER A 109 -7.08 8.17 -1.41
C SER A 109 -5.96 7.22 -1.84
N LEU A 110 -6.27 6.41 -2.85
CA LEU A 110 -5.32 5.53 -3.52
C LEU A 110 -5.13 5.97 -4.97
N GLU A 111 -3.88 6.01 -5.41
CA GLU A 111 -3.51 6.26 -6.81
C GLU A 111 -2.58 5.14 -7.30
N VAL A 112 -2.83 4.63 -8.50
CA VAL A 112 -1.96 3.64 -9.14
C VAL A 112 -1.35 4.24 -10.40
N THR A 113 -0.03 4.09 -10.54
CA THR A 113 0.71 4.51 -11.73
C THR A 113 1.43 3.33 -12.36
N ASP A 114 1.19 3.07 -13.64
CA ASP A 114 1.97 2.09 -14.39
C ASP A 114 3.37 2.64 -14.67
N MET A 115 4.37 1.90 -14.23
CA MET A 115 5.76 2.23 -14.50
C MET A 115 6.13 1.55 -15.81
N THR A 116 5.93 2.25 -16.93
CA THR A 116 6.52 1.82 -18.19
C THR A 116 8.03 1.83 -18.03
N ALA A 117 8.69 0.73 -18.40
CA ALA A 117 10.13 0.64 -18.38
C ALA A 117 10.69 1.75 -19.28
N THR A 118 11.13 2.85 -18.67
CA THR A 118 11.92 3.84 -19.38
C THR A 118 13.26 3.17 -19.62
N HIS A 119 13.43 2.54 -20.79
CA HIS A 119 14.70 2.02 -21.24
C HIS A 119 15.61 3.21 -21.55
N GLN A 120 16.07 3.93 -20.53
CA GLN A 120 17.20 4.83 -20.69
C GLN A 120 18.46 3.96 -20.64
N LEU A 121 18.85 3.50 -21.82
CA LEU A 121 20.24 3.20 -22.12
C LEU A 121 21.05 4.44 -21.73
N ARG A 122 21.77 4.37 -20.61
CA ARG A 122 22.89 5.28 -20.37
C ARG A 122 24.13 4.56 -20.89
N ASN A 123 24.70 5.19 -21.92
CA ASN A 123 25.96 4.85 -22.60
C ASN A 123 27.10 4.54 -21.65
#